data_AF-O95983-F1
#
_entry.id   AF-O95983-F1
#
_cell.length_a   1.000
_cell.length_b   1.000
_cell.length_c   1.000
_cell.angle_alpha   90.00
_cell.angle_beta   90.00
_cell.angle_gamma   90.00
#
_symmetry.space_group_name_H-M   'P 1'
#
loop_
_entity.id
_entity.type
_entity.pdbx_description
1 polymer ?
#
loop_
_entity_poly.entity_id
_entity_poly.type
_entity_poly.pdbx_seq_one_letter_code
_entity_poly.pdbx_strand_id
1 'polypeptide(L)'
;MERKRWECPALPQGWEREEVPRRSGLSAGHRDVFYYSPSGKKFRSKPQLARYLGGSMDLSTFDFRTGKMLMSKMNKSRQRVRYDSSNQVKGKPDLNTALPVRQTASIFKQPVTKITNHPSNKVKSDPQKAVDQPRQLFWEKKLSGLNAFDIAEELVKTMDLPKGLQGVGPGCTDETLLSAIASALHTSTMPITGQLSAAVEKNPGVWLNTTQPLCKAFMVTDEDIRKQEELVQQVRKRLEEALMADMLAHVEELARDGEAPLDKACAEDDDEEDEEEEEEEPDPDPEMEHV
;
A
#
# COMPACT_ATOMS: atom_id res chain seq x y z
N MET A 1 -23.25 -44.97 2.43
CA MET A 1 -22.31 -44.56 3.50
C MET A 1 -23.15 -43.89 4.57
N GLU A 2 -23.30 -44.50 5.74
CA GLU A 2 -24.16 -43.99 6.80
C GLU A 2 -23.66 -42.61 7.25
N ARG A 3 -24.55 -41.61 7.22
CA ARG A 3 -24.25 -40.27 7.71
C ARG A 3 -24.32 -40.30 9.23
N LYS A 4 -23.16 -40.41 9.88
CA LYS A 4 -23.08 -40.47 11.34
C LYS A 4 -23.26 -39.07 11.92
N ARG A 5 -24.42 -38.85 12.53
CA ARG A 5 -24.76 -37.64 13.27
C ARG A 5 -24.66 -37.91 14.76
N TRP A 6 -24.30 -36.88 15.52
CA TRP A 6 -24.11 -36.96 16.96
C TRP A 6 -24.86 -35.83 17.64
N GLU A 7 -25.54 -36.10 18.75
CA GLU A 7 -26.14 -35.02 19.53
C GLU A 7 -25.07 -34.02 20.00
N CYS A 8 -25.40 -32.73 19.99
CA CYS A 8 -24.51 -31.66 20.44
C CYS A 8 -24.99 -31.10 21.78
N PRO A 9 -24.40 -31.52 22.92
CA PRO A 9 -24.84 -31.10 24.24
C PRO A 9 -24.73 -29.59 24.52
N ALA A 10 -23.95 -28.87 23.72
CA ALA A 10 -23.78 -27.42 23.83
C ALA A 10 -24.95 -26.63 23.22
N LEU A 11 -25.82 -27.28 22.45
CA LEU A 11 -27.03 -26.71 21.86
C LEU A 11 -28.27 -27.31 22.55
N PRO A 12 -29.47 -26.74 22.35
CA PRO A 12 -30.70 -27.30 22.90
C PRO A 12 -30.91 -28.77 22.51
N GLN A 13 -31.78 -29.46 23.24
CA GLN A 13 -32.07 -30.87 22.96
C GLN A 13 -32.54 -31.10 21.52
N GLY A 14 -32.12 -32.21 20.92
CA GLY A 14 -32.48 -32.61 19.56
C GLY A 14 -31.64 -31.94 18.46
N TRP A 15 -30.61 -31.18 18.83
CA TRP A 15 -29.63 -30.67 17.87
C TRP A 15 -28.56 -31.70 17.57
N GLU A 16 -28.37 -32.01 16.29
CA GLU A 16 -27.37 -32.96 15.83
C GLU A 16 -26.22 -32.26 15.10
N ARG A 17 -25.02 -32.81 15.21
CA ARG A 17 -23.78 -32.38 14.56
C ARG A 17 -23.29 -33.48 13.63
N GLU A 18 -22.88 -33.09 12.42
CA GLU A 18 -22.31 -33.96 11.40
C GLU A 18 -20.96 -33.39 10.95
N GLU A 19 -19.95 -34.25 10.88
CA GLU A 19 -18.66 -33.93 10.27
C GLU A 19 -18.52 -34.70 8.96
N VAL A 20 -18.31 -33.99 7.85
CA VAL A 20 -18.13 -34.58 6.52
C VAL A 20 -16.70 -34.32 6.03
N PRO A 21 -15.87 -35.36 5.82
CA PRO A 21 -14.54 -35.17 5.26
C PRO A 21 -14.61 -34.82 3.78
N ARG A 22 -13.79 -33.86 3.35
CA ARG A 22 -13.59 -33.50 1.94
C ARG A 22 -12.80 -34.61 1.25
N ARG A 23 -13.31 -35.08 0.11
CA ARG A 23 -12.75 -36.20 -0.64
C ARG A 23 -11.74 -35.79 -1.71
N SER A 24 -11.77 -34.53 -2.14
CA SER A 24 -10.99 -34.04 -3.27
C SER A 24 -10.54 -32.58 -3.08
N GLY A 25 -9.61 -32.15 -3.93
CA GLY A 25 -9.01 -30.81 -3.93
C GLY A 25 -7.92 -30.62 -2.89
N LEU A 26 -7.31 -29.42 -2.88
CA LEU A 26 -6.20 -29.06 -1.97
C LEU A 26 -6.56 -29.13 -0.47
N SER A 27 -7.85 -29.25 -0.15
CA SER A 27 -8.35 -29.39 1.22
C SER A 27 -8.92 -30.78 1.52
N ALA A 28 -8.58 -31.79 0.70
CA ALA A 28 -8.91 -33.18 0.98
C ALA A 28 -8.43 -33.56 2.40
N GLY A 29 -9.28 -34.24 3.15
CA GLY A 29 -9.04 -34.56 4.57
C GLY A 29 -9.53 -33.51 5.57
N HIS A 30 -9.70 -32.24 5.19
CA HIS A 30 -10.42 -31.28 6.03
C HIS A 30 -11.89 -31.69 6.19
N ARG A 31 -12.47 -31.33 7.34
CA ARG A 31 -13.85 -31.67 7.69
C ARG A 31 -14.74 -30.44 7.64
N ASP A 32 -15.83 -30.56 6.90
CA ASP A 32 -16.95 -29.63 6.94
C ASP A 32 -17.90 -30.02 8.06
N VAL A 33 -18.34 -29.04 8.83
CA VAL A 33 -19.19 -29.24 10.00
C VAL A 33 -20.59 -28.71 9.71
N PHE A 34 -21.59 -29.52 10.01
CA PHE A 34 -23.00 -29.16 9.86
C PHE A 34 -23.73 -29.39 11.17
N TYR A 35 -24.73 -28.56 11.43
CA TYR A 35 -25.70 -28.77 12.50
C TYR A 35 -27.09 -28.95 11.92
N TYR A 36 -27.90 -29.76 12.57
CA TYR A 36 -29.28 -30.00 12.23
C TYR A 36 -30.16 -29.62 13.42
N SER A 37 -31.18 -28.80 13.18
CA SER A 37 -32.21 -28.54 14.20
C SER A 37 -33.03 -29.80 14.47
N PRO A 38 -33.82 -29.83 15.56
CA PRO A 38 -34.78 -30.90 15.82
C PRO A 38 -35.79 -31.13 14.67
N SER A 39 -36.05 -30.09 13.88
CA SER A 39 -36.88 -30.14 12.66
C SER A 39 -36.13 -30.60 11.39
N GLY A 40 -34.85 -31.00 11.51
CA GLY A 40 -34.01 -31.45 10.40
C GLY A 40 -33.40 -30.34 9.53
N LYS A 41 -33.57 -29.05 9.89
CA LYS A 41 -33.01 -27.93 9.12
C LYS A 41 -31.49 -27.89 9.26
N LYS A 42 -30.78 -27.78 8.14
CA LYS A 42 -29.31 -27.82 8.08
C LYS A 42 -28.67 -26.43 8.19
N PHE A 43 -27.62 -26.33 8.99
CA PHE A 43 -26.82 -25.13 9.23
C PHE A 43 -25.35 -25.38 8.92
N ARG A 44 -24.74 -24.48 8.15
CA ARG A 44 -23.37 -24.59 7.63
C ARG A 44 -22.40 -23.54 8.20
N SER A 45 -22.87 -22.66 9.10
CA SER A 45 -22.03 -21.68 9.76
C SER A 45 -22.64 -21.16 11.07
N LYS A 46 -21.77 -20.65 11.96
CA LYS A 46 -22.17 -20.02 13.22
C LYS A 46 -23.15 -18.85 13.04
N PRO A 47 -22.95 -17.90 12.10
CA PRO A 47 -23.91 -16.81 11.90
C PRO A 47 -25.27 -17.28 11.38
N GLN A 48 -25.31 -18.37 10.60
CA GLN A 48 -26.59 -18.94 10.14
C GLN A 48 -27.34 -19.59 11.31
N LEU A 49 -26.62 -20.32 12.16
CA LEU A 49 -27.17 -20.93 13.37
C LEU A 49 -27.68 -19.86 14.35
N ALA A 50 -26.88 -18.80 14.59
CA ALA A 50 -27.24 -17.69 15.47
C ALA A 50 -28.51 -16.96 15.00
N ARG A 51 -28.64 -16.69 13.70
CA ARG A 51 -29.85 -16.07 13.14
C ARG A 51 -31.09 -16.94 13.30
N TYR A 52 -30.95 -18.26 13.23
CA TYR A 52 -32.08 -19.18 13.35
C TYR A 52 -32.53 -19.38 14.79
N LEU A 53 -31.59 -19.51 15.74
CA LEU A 53 -31.92 -19.54 17.17
C LEU A 53 -32.40 -18.16 17.65
N GLY A 54 -32.02 -17.08 16.96
CA GLY A 54 -32.41 -15.73 17.30
C GLY A 54 -31.92 -15.34 18.69
N GLY A 55 -32.72 -14.57 19.43
CA GLY A 55 -32.41 -14.15 20.79
C GLY A 55 -32.57 -15.22 21.87
N SER A 56 -32.96 -16.46 21.52
CA SER A 56 -33.22 -17.51 22.52
C SER A 56 -31.94 -18.08 23.16
N MET A 57 -30.80 -17.99 22.48
CA MET A 57 -29.51 -18.52 22.94
C MET A 57 -28.36 -17.66 22.43
N ASP A 58 -27.46 -17.24 23.33
CA ASP A 58 -26.23 -16.55 22.93
C ASP A 58 -25.16 -17.56 22.48
N LEU A 59 -24.82 -17.52 21.19
CA LEU A 59 -23.76 -18.33 20.62
C LEU A 59 -22.38 -17.64 20.65
N SER A 60 -22.22 -16.47 21.26
CA SER A 60 -20.98 -15.69 21.23
C SER A 60 -19.73 -16.52 21.56
N THR A 61 -19.81 -17.38 22.58
CA THR A 61 -18.74 -18.29 23.03
C THR A 61 -18.80 -19.69 22.43
N PHE A 62 -19.80 -20.01 21.61
CA PHE A 62 -19.90 -21.32 20.96
C PHE A 62 -18.86 -21.48 19.84
N ASP A 63 -18.08 -22.55 19.87
CA ASP A 63 -17.21 -22.93 18.76
C ASP A 63 -17.95 -23.90 17.83
N PHE A 64 -18.29 -23.38 16.65
CA PHE A 64 -19.01 -24.13 15.63
C PHE A 64 -18.24 -25.34 15.13
N ARG A 65 -16.90 -25.26 15.06
CA ARG A 65 -16.09 -26.37 14.55
C ARG A 65 -16.07 -27.52 15.54
N THR A 66 -15.88 -27.25 16.83
CA THR A 66 -15.78 -28.29 17.86
C THR A 66 -17.12 -28.72 18.45
N GLY A 67 -18.16 -27.90 18.32
CA GLY A 67 -19.46 -28.14 18.93
C GLY A 67 -19.48 -28.01 20.44
N LYS A 68 -18.56 -27.21 20.98
CA LYS A 68 -18.40 -26.98 22.42
C LYS A 68 -18.53 -25.50 22.73
N MET A 69 -19.07 -25.19 23.90
CA MET A 69 -18.97 -23.85 24.46
C MET A 69 -17.52 -23.61 24.88
N LEU A 70 -16.90 -22.55 24.38
CA LEU A 70 -15.67 -22.06 24.97
C LEU A 70 -16.05 -21.56 26.35
N MET A 71 -15.59 -22.26 27.38
CA MET A 71 -15.69 -21.82 28.78
C MET A 71 -14.85 -20.56 28.94
N SER A 72 -15.39 -19.43 28.49
CA SER A 72 -14.89 -18.11 28.83
C SER A 72 -15.38 -17.86 30.25
N LYS A 73 -14.45 -17.80 31.20
CA LYS A 73 -14.72 -17.36 32.57
C LYS A 73 -15.47 -16.03 32.44
N MET A 74 -16.76 -16.06 32.77
CA MET A 74 -17.66 -14.92 32.68
C MET A 74 -17.14 -13.82 33.60
N ASN A 75 -16.32 -12.91 33.05
CA ASN A 75 -16.17 -11.59 33.64
C ASN A 75 -17.49 -10.88 33.40
N LYS A 76 -18.35 -10.93 34.40
CA LYS A 76 -19.57 -10.12 34.54
C LYS A 76 -19.14 -8.67 34.78
N SER A 77 -18.48 -8.06 33.80
CA SER A 77 -18.01 -6.68 33.84
C SER A 77 -18.60 -5.95 32.64
N ARG A 78 -19.71 -5.27 32.93
CA ARG A 78 -20.30 -4.16 32.16
C ARG A 78 -20.64 -4.51 30.71
N GLN A 79 -21.92 -4.79 30.52
CA GLN A 79 -22.63 -4.49 29.27
C GLN A 79 -22.19 -3.12 28.75
N ARG A 80 -21.23 -3.09 27.84
CA ARG A 80 -21.17 -2.03 26.83
C ARG A 80 -22.03 -2.53 25.72
N VAL A 81 -23.29 -2.09 25.75
CA VAL A 81 -24.21 -2.10 24.62
C VAL A 81 -23.41 -1.84 23.36
N ARG A 82 -23.30 -2.86 22.51
CA ARG A 82 -22.69 -2.71 21.20
C ARG A 82 -23.65 -1.82 20.43
N TYR A 83 -23.27 -0.55 20.33
CA TYR A 83 -23.87 0.38 19.40
C TYR A 83 -23.87 -0.31 18.04
N ASP A 84 -25.06 -0.47 17.48
CA ASP A 84 -25.28 -0.98 16.15
C ASP A 84 -24.59 -0.01 15.16
N SER A 85 -23.41 -0.40 14.69
CA SER A 85 -22.63 0.38 13.73
C SER A 85 -23.22 0.22 12.33
N SER A 86 -24.43 0.75 12.13
CA SER A 86 -25.08 0.88 10.82
C SER A 86 -24.77 2.22 10.13
N ASN A 87 -24.04 3.14 10.77
CA ASN A 87 -23.68 4.44 10.18
C ASN A 87 -22.16 4.62 9.99
N GLN A 88 -21.56 3.83 9.10
CA GLN A 88 -20.30 4.23 8.46
C GLN A 88 -20.62 5.24 7.34
N VAL A 89 -20.84 6.51 7.70
CA VAL A 89 -20.86 7.58 6.69
C VAL A 89 -19.92 8.75 6.98
N LYS A 90 -19.29 8.82 8.16
CA LYS A 90 -18.18 9.78 8.41
C LYS A 90 -17.20 9.21 9.44
N GLY A 91 -16.60 8.06 9.12
CA GLY A 91 -15.67 7.37 10.00
C GLY A 91 -14.49 8.26 10.37
N LYS A 92 -14.53 8.84 11.57
CA LYS A 92 -13.33 9.42 12.18
C LYS A 92 -12.29 8.30 12.26
N PRO A 93 -11.05 8.51 11.78
CA PRO A 93 -9.99 7.54 11.99
C PRO A 93 -9.85 7.31 13.49
N ASP A 94 -9.78 6.04 13.88
CA ASP A 94 -9.53 5.66 15.27
C ASP A 94 -8.12 6.14 15.65
N LEU A 95 -8.03 7.36 16.20
CA LEU A 95 -6.76 7.97 16.65
C LEU A 95 -6.26 7.36 17.96
N ASN A 96 -6.90 6.30 18.48
CA ASN A 96 -6.47 5.68 19.72
C ASN A 96 -5.09 5.04 19.56
N THR A 97 -4.07 5.71 20.10
CA THR A 97 -2.67 5.28 20.07
C THR A 97 -2.35 4.26 21.17
N ALA A 98 -3.34 3.88 21.99
CA ALA A 98 -3.17 2.86 23.00
C ALA A 98 -2.89 1.51 22.35
N LEU A 99 -1.90 0.81 22.87
CA LEU A 99 -1.54 -0.50 22.37
C LEU A 99 -2.65 -1.52 22.59
N PRO A 100 -2.83 -2.45 21.64
CA PRO A 100 -3.56 -3.68 21.91
C PRO A 100 -3.00 -4.38 23.14
N VAL A 101 -3.87 -4.72 24.08
CA VAL A 101 -3.51 -5.52 25.26
C VAL A 101 -3.63 -7.00 24.89
N ARG A 102 -2.57 -7.79 25.10
CA ARG A 102 -2.63 -9.24 24.91
C ARG A 102 -3.60 -9.87 25.90
N GLN A 103 -4.50 -10.72 25.40
CA GLN A 103 -5.29 -11.62 26.24
C GLN A 103 -4.38 -12.77 26.66
N THR A 104 -3.74 -12.65 27.82
CA THR A 104 -3.00 -13.75 28.44
C THR A 104 -3.84 -14.39 29.54
N ALA A 105 -3.54 -15.64 29.90
CA ALA A 105 -4.19 -16.28 31.04
C ALA A 105 -3.91 -15.56 32.37
N SER A 106 -2.87 -14.72 32.40
CA SER A 106 -2.55 -13.87 33.55
C SER A 106 -3.57 -12.74 33.69
N ILE A 107 -4.10 -12.59 34.91
CA ILE A 107 -4.98 -11.49 35.31
C ILE A 107 -4.24 -10.16 35.40
N PHE A 108 -2.92 -10.19 35.58
CA PHE A 108 -2.08 -9.00 35.59
C PHE A 108 -1.74 -8.62 34.15
N LYS A 109 -1.99 -7.35 33.80
CA LYS A 109 -1.64 -6.79 32.50
C LYS A 109 -0.12 -6.79 32.36
N GLN A 110 0.41 -7.77 31.63
CA GLN A 110 1.80 -7.73 31.22
C GLN A 110 1.97 -6.70 30.10
N PRO A 111 2.96 -5.79 30.18
CA PRO A 111 3.23 -4.87 29.10
C PRO A 111 3.62 -5.64 27.83
N VAL A 112 3.11 -5.20 26.68
CA VAL A 112 3.54 -5.72 25.39
C VAL A 112 4.72 -4.88 24.94
N THR A 113 5.86 -5.52 24.67
CA THR A 113 7.02 -4.83 24.08
C THR A 113 6.65 -4.34 22.68
N LYS A 114 6.58 -3.02 22.50
CA LYS A 114 6.51 -2.38 21.19
C LYS A 114 7.85 -2.56 20.49
N ILE A 115 7.85 -3.28 19.38
CA ILE A 115 8.97 -3.28 18.44
C ILE A 115 8.63 -2.22 17.38
N THR A 116 9.53 -1.24 17.22
CA THR A 116 9.41 -0.14 16.26
C THR A 116 10.70 -0.06 15.47
N ASN A 117 10.65 0.41 14.23
CA ASN A 117 11.84 0.54 13.38
C ASN A 117 12.78 1.70 13.80
N HIS A 118 12.46 2.42 14.87
CA HIS A 118 13.29 3.53 15.35
C HIS A 118 14.62 3.01 15.94
N PRO A 119 15.78 3.62 15.59
CA PRO A 119 17.11 3.11 15.97
C PRO A 119 17.36 3.03 17.48
N SER A 120 16.68 3.84 18.29
CA SER A 120 16.80 3.78 19.76
C SER A 120 16.06 2.60 20.40
N ASN A 121 15.23 1.85 19.67
CA ASN A 121 14.47 0.73 20.22
C ASN A 121 15.34 -0.53 20.35
N LYS A 122 16.02 -0.67 21.50
CA LYS A 122 16.82 -1.85 21.84
C LYS A 122 15.94 -2.93 22.46
N VAL A 123 15.46 -3.85 21.64
CA VAL A 123 14.80 -5.08 22.12
C VAL A 123 15.82 -6.21 22.07
N LYS A 124 15.97 -6.95 23.18
CA LYS A 124 16.82 -8.16 23.21
C LYS A 124 16.30 -9.14 22.14
N SER A 125 17.08 -9.36 21.10
CA SER A 125 16.76 -10.35 20.08
C SER A 125 16.76 -11.73 20.73
N ASP A 126 15.72 -12.50 20.46
CA ASP A 126 15.66 -13.91 20.81
C ASP A 126 16.42 -14.68 19.71
N PRO A 127 17.60 -15.27 19.99
CA PRO A 127 18.43 -15.91 18.97
C PRO A 127 17.72 -17.08 18.27
N GLN A 128 16.72 -17.68 18.91
CA GLN A 128 15.97 -18.82 18.34
C GLN A 128 14.84 -18.40 17.41
N LYS A 129 14.46 -17.12 17.38
CA LYS A 129 13.40 -16.65 16.49
C LYS A 129 14.00 -16.15 15.19
N ALA A 130 13.31 -16.48 14.09
CA ALA A 130 13.62 -15.95 12.77
C ALA A 130 13.89 -14.44 12.86
N VAL A 131 15.07 -14.05 12.38
CA VAL A 131 15.69 -12.73 12.55
C VAL A 131 14.92 -11.65 11.78
N ASP A 132 14.07 -12.05 10.84
CA ASP A 132 13.35 -11.12 10.00
C ASP A 132 12.30 -10.32 10.78
N GLN A 133 12.49 -9.01 10.74
CA GLN A 133 11.57 -8.06 11.34
C GLN A 133 10.19 -8.17 10.66
N PRO A 134 9.09 -8.06 11.42
CA PRO A 134 7.75 -8.10 10.84
C PRO A 134 7.59 -6.96 9.81
N ARG A 135 7.20 -7.31 8.59
CA ARG A 135 6.96 -6.35 7.50
C ARG A 135 5.46 -6.16 7.30
N GLN A 136 5.07 -4.92 7.01
CA GLN A 136 3.70 -4.61 6.63
C GLN A 136 3.53 -4.86 5.12
N LEU A 137 2.81 -5.91 4.75
CA LEU A 137 2.70 -6.37 3.35
C LEU A 137 1.89 -5.44 2.42
N PHE A 138 0.95 -4.67 2.97
CA PHE A 138 0.08 -3.76 2.22
C PHE A 138 0.25 -2.34 2.76
N TRP A 139 1.50 -1.90 2.89
CA TRP A 139 1.83 -0.60 3.46
C TRP A 139 1.46 0.55 2.53
N GLU A 140 1.42 0.30 1.22
CA GLU A 140 1.02 1.23 0.17
C GLU A 140 -0.42 1.70 0.36
N LYS A 141 -1.28 0.87 0.95
CA LYS A 141 -2.63 1.28 1.35
C LYS A 141 -2.67 2.44 2.33
N LYS A 142 -1.61 2.63 3.13
CA LYS A 142 -1.52 3.80 4.03
C LYS A 142 -1.39 5.12 3.28
N LEU A 143 -0.96 5.06 2.01
CA LEU A 143 -0.89 6.22 1.13
C LEU A 143 -2.21 6.46 0.37
N SER A 144 -3.19 5.56 0.50
CA SER A 144 -4.49 5.76 -0.15
C SER A 144 -5.16 7.05 0.33
N GLY A 145 -5.66 7.84 -0.62
CA GLY A 145 -6.27 9.15 -0.35
C GLY A 145 -5.27 10.31 -0.18
N LEU A 146 -3.96 10.05 -0.25
CA LEU A 146 -2.96 11.10 -0.37
C LEU A 146 -2.77 11.46 -1.84
N ASN A 147 -2.79 12.75 -2.14
CA ASN A 147 -2.60 13.29 -3.48
C ASN A 147 -1.57 14.42 -3.45
N ALA A 148 -0.87 14.62 -4.57
CA ALA A 148 0.03 15.75 -4.74
C ALA A 148 -0.76 16.96 -5.29
N PHE A 149 -0.44 18.15 -4.78
CA PHE A 149 -0.99 19.41 -5.23
C PHE A 149 0.17 20.32 -5.66
N ASP A 150 -0.06 21.14 -6.67
CA ASP A 150 0.90 22.13 -7.11
C ASP A 150 0.85 23.41 -6.25
N ILE A 151 1.66 24.41 -6.61
CA ILE A 151 1.71 25.69 -5.90
C ILE A 151 0.41 26.50 -5.99
N ALA A 152 -0.46 26.20 -6.95
CA ALA A 152 -1.79 26.80 -7.10
C ALA A 152 -2.86 26.01 -6.33
N GLU A 153 -2.45 25.03 -5.52
CA GLU A 153 -3.33 24.09 -4.81
C GLU A 153 -4.20 23.23 -5.75
N GLU A 154 -3.79 23.08 -7.01
CA GLU A 154 -4.49 22.25 -7.97
C GLU A 154 -3.96 20.81 -7.90
N LEU A 155 -4.88 19.85 -8.07
CA LEU A 155 -4.56 18.44 -8.00
C LEU A 155 -3.62 18.07 -9.16
N VAL A 156 -2.42 17.59 -8.82
CA VAL A 156 -1.47 17.11 -9.83
C VAL A 156 -2.05 15.87 -10.47
N LYS A 157 -2.27 15.94 -11.79
CA LYS A 157 -2.79 14.82 -12.56
C LYS A 157 -1.81 13.66 -12.52
N THR A 158 -2.28 12.51 -12.04
CA THR A 158 -1.52 11.25 -12.08
C THR A 158 -1.45 10.69 -13.49
N MET A 159 -0.45 9.86 -13.75
CA MET A 159 -0.32 9.14 -15.01
C MET A 159 -1.38 8.04 -15.12
N ASP A 160 -1.95 7.86 -16.30
CA ASP A 160 -2.80 6.72 -16.61
C ASP A 160 -1.93 5.47 -16.81
N LEU A 161 -2.28 4.38 -16.10
CA LEU A 161 -1.57 3.12 -16.27
C LEU A 161 -1.96 2.43 -17.59
N PRO A 162 -1.00 1.82 -18.30
CA PRO A 162 -1.30 1.02 -19.47
C PRO A 162 -2.13 -0.21 -19.06
N LYS A 163 -3.05 -0.65 -19.93
CA LYS A 163 -4.01 -1.73 -19.65
C LYS A 163 -3.38 -3.08 -19.22
N GLY A 164 -2.11 -3.30 -19.56
CA GLY A 164 -1.35 -4.48 -19.17
C GLY A 164 -0.89 -4.47 -17.71
N LEU A 165 -0.81 -3.30 -17.07
CA LEU A 165 -0.44 -3.17 -15.67
C LEU A 165 -1.69 -3.13 -14.81
N GLN A 166 -1.96 -4.24 -14.12
CA GLN A 166 -3.15 -4.40 -13.28
C GLN A 166 -2.75 -4.67 -11.84
N GLY A 167 -3.44 -4.04 -10.91
CA GLY A 167 -3.26 -4.29 -9.48
C GLY A 167 -3.73 -5.68 -9.06
N VAL A 168 -3.15 -6.21 -7.99
CA VAL A 168 -3.66 -7.40 -7.29
C VAL A 168 -3.78 -7.17 -5.81
N GLY A 169 -4.70 -7.91 -5.19
CA GLY A 169 -4.97 -7.81 -3.77
C GLY A 169 -6.10 -6.84 -3.46
N PRO A 170 -6.45 -6.71 -2.16
CA PRO A 170 -7.67 -6.05 -1.76
C PRO A 170 -7.54 -4.54 -1.93
N GLY A 171 -8.51 -3.87 -2.56
CA GLY A 171 -8.56 -2.40 -2.62
C GLY A 171 -7.35 -1.75 -3.29
N CYS A 172 -6.75 -2.41 -4.28
CA CYS A 172 -5.70 -1.82 -5.11
C CYS A 172 -6.35 -0.88 -6.14
N THR A 173 -5.93 0.37 -6.14
CA THR A 173 -6.22 1.37 -7.17
C THR A 173 -4.97 1.63 -8.00
N ASP A 174 -5.12 2.31 -9.12
CA ASP A 174 -4.03 2.65 -10.03
C ASP A 174 -2.93 3.47 -9.34
N GLU A 175 -3.28 4.37 -8.42
CA GLU A 175 -2.35 5.17 -7.64
C GLU A 175 -1.56 4.33 -6.64
N THR A 176 -2.22 3.38 -5.97
CA THR A 176 -1.53 2.44 -5.07
C THR A 176 -0.62 1.49 -5.83
N LEU A 177 -0.98 1.13 -7.05
CA LEU A 177 -0.16 0.29 -7.93
C LEU A 177 1.07 1.05 -8.41
N LEU A 178 0.91 2.29 -8.87
CA LEU A 178 2.03 3.18 -9.22
C LEU A 178 2.99 3.33 -8.04
N SER A 179 2.46 3.57 -6.83
CA SER A 179 3.26 3.67 -5.61
C SER A 179 4.04 2.38 -5.31
N ALA A 180 3.40 1.21 -5.49
CA ALA A 180 4.04 -0.08 -5.28
C ALA A 180 5.17 -0.34 -6.29
N ILE A 181 4.96 -0.04 -7.57
CA ILE A 181 5.97 -0.19 -8.62
C ILE A 181 7.13 0.78 -8.39
N ALA A 182 6.85 2.06 -8.13
CA ALA A 182 7.89 3.06 -7.86
C ALA A 182 8.75 2.67 -6.64
N SER A 183 8.11 2.17 -5.58
CA SER A 183 8.83 1.70 -4.39
C SER A 183 9.68 0.48 -4.67
N ALA A 184 9.17 -0.47 -5.47
CA ALA A 184 9.95 -1.63 -5.90
C ALA A 184 11.16 -1.20 -6.75
N LEU A 185 11.00 -0.27 -7.69
CA LEU A 185 12.10 0.28 -8.50
C LEU A 185 13.15 1.03 -7.66
N HIS A 186 12.72 1.71 -6.59
CA HIS A 186 13.63 2.48 -5.75
C HIS A 186 14.37 1.62 -4.72
N THR A 187 13.73 0.58 -4.20
CA THR A 187 14.27 -0.23 -3.09
C THR A 187 14.95 -1.53 -3.53
N SER A 188 14.75 -1.96 -4.77
CA SER A 188 15.23 -3.23 -5.28
C SER A 188 15.94 -3.05 -6.62
N THR A 189 17.07 -3.75 -6.77
CA THR A 189 17.78 -3.91 -8.05
C THR A 189 17.33 -5.15 -8.82
N MET A 190 16.44 -5.96 -8.24
CA MET A 190 15.91 -7.19 -8.86
C MET A 190 14.86 -6.86 -9.94
N PRO A 191 14.71 -7.71 -10.97
CA PRO A 191 13.69 -7.54 -12.00
C PRO A 191 12.26 -7.50 -11.41
N ILE A 192 11.46 -6.56 -11.91
CA ILE A 192 10.04 -6.45 -11.55
C ILE A 192 9.22 -7.23 -12.57
N THR A 193 8.64 -8.32 -12.12
CA THR A 193 7.82 -9.27 -12.89
C THR A 193 6.38 -9.35 -12.40
N GLY A 194 6.09 -8.81 -11.21
CA GLY A 194 4.78 -8.86 -10.58
C GLY A 194 4.47 -10.20 -9.89
N GLN A 195 3.20 -10.39 -9.54
CA GLN A 195 2.72 -11.59 -8.85
C GLN A 195 2.42 -12.70 -9.87
N LEU A 196 3.34 -13.67 -9.97
CA LEU A 196 3.24 -14.81 -10.89
C LEU A 196 2.12 -15.80 -10.54
N SER A 197 1.79 -15.92 -9.25
CA SER A 197 0.80 -16.89 -8.78
C SER A 197 -0.61 -16.30 -8.80
N ALA A 198 -1.50 -16.88 -9.59
CA ALA A 198 -2.93 -16.54 -9.55
C ALA A 198 -3.60 -16.85 -8.18
N ALA A 199 -2.94 -17.64 -7.31
CA ALA A 199 -3.45 -17.89 -5.96
C ALA A 199 -3.44 -16.63 -5.06
N VAL A 200 -2.65 -15.61 -5.44
CA VAL A 200 -2.59 -14.31 -4.74
C VAL A 200 -3.97 -13.65 -4.69
N GLU A 201 -4.77 -13.74 -5.74
CA GLU A 201 -6.13 -13.16 -5.73
C GLU A 201 -7.06 -13.87 -4.73
N LYS A 202 -6.85 -15.17 -4.48
CA LYS A 202 -7.68 -15.95 -3.55
C LYS A 202 -7.34 -15.65 -2.10
N ASN A 203 -6.05 -15.56 -1.79
CA ASN A 203 -5.59 -15.25 -0.45
C ASN A 203 -4.21 -14.57 -0.51
N PRO A 204 -4.18 -13.24 -0.67
CA PRO A 204 -2.91 -12.51 -0.84
C PRO A 204 -2.08 -12.56 0.44
N GLY A 205 -2.69 -12.64 1.62
CA GLY A 205 -1.93 -12.78 2.88
C GLY A 205 -1.12 -14.08 2.99
N VAL A 206 -1.43 -15.11 2.19
CA VAL A 206 -0.74 -16.40 2.20
C VAL A 206 0.16 -16.59 0.99
N TRP A 207 -0.29 -16.15 -0.19
CA TRP A 207 0.36 -16.47 -1.46
C TRP A 207 1.20 -15.33 -2.06
N LEU A 208 1.18 -14.14 -1.45
CA LEU A 208 1.89 -12.99 -1.97
C LEU A 208 3.41 -13.22 -1.97
N ASN A 209 4.03 -12.99 -3.12
CA ASN A 209 5.47 -12.87 -3.20
C ASN A 209 5.89 -11.47 -2.72
N THR A 210 6.54 -11.41 -1.57
CA THR A 210 6.95 -10.15 -0.92
C THR A 210 8.10 -9.44 -1.62
N THR A 211 8.77 -10.07 -2.60
CA THR A 211 9.84 -9.46 -3.40
C THR A 211 9.34 -8.80 -4.67
N GLN A 212 8.04 -8.87 -4.94
CA GLN A 212 7.41 -8.30 -6.13
C GLN A 212 6.27 -7.35 -5.71
N PRO A 213 6.01 -6.29 -6.47
CA PRO A 213 4.94 -5.36 -6.16
C PRO A 213 3.55 -6.01 -6.27
N LEU A 214 2.53 -5.33 -5.76
CA LEU A 214 1.12 -5.75 -5.78
C LEU A 214 0.47 -5.62 -7.16
N CYS A 215 1.13 -6.12 -8.20
CA CYS A 215 0.64 -6.13 -9.57
C CYS A 215 0.52 -7.55 -10.13
N LYS A 216 -0.34 -7.75 -11.13
CA LYS A 216 -0.38 -8.99 -11.90
C LYS A 216 0.94 -9.17 -12.63
N ALA A 217 1.28 -10.43 -12.91
CA ALA A 217 2.39 -10.73 -13.79
C ALA A 217 2.22 -10.01 -15.14
N PHE A 218 3.29 -9.36 -15.60
CA PHE A 218 3.34 -8.71 -16.90
C PHE A 218 4.69 -9.02 -17.56
N MET A 219 4.74 -8.84 -18.88
CA MET A 219 5.95 -9.03 -19.68
C MET A 219 6.11 -7.81 -20.58
N VAL A 220 7.34 -7.29 -20.63
CA VAL A 220 7.72 -6.25 -21.59
C VAL A 220 8.24 -6.95 -22.84
N THR A 221 7.61 -6.70 -23.98
CA THR A 221 7.97 -7.30 -25.27
C THR A 221 8.84 -6.37 -26.10
N ASP A 222 9.53 -6.90 -27.11
CA ASP A 222 10.31 -6.08 -28.06
C ASP A 222 9.44 -5.05 -28.80
N GLU A 223 8.15 -5.34 -28.98
CA GLU A 223 7.18 -4.39 -29.53
C GLU A 223 6.91 -3.23 -28.58
N ASP A 224 6.84 -3.47 -27.27
CA ASP A 224 6.67 -2.41 -26.27
C ASP A 224 7.90 -1.51 -26.22
N ILE A 225 9.10 -2.11 -26.32
CA ILE A 225 10.38 -1.39 -26.35
C ILE A 225 10.43 -0.47 -27.59
N ARG A 226 10.15 -1.01 -28.79
CA ARG A 226 10.15 -0.21 -30.02
C ARG A 226 9.18 0.96 -29.98
N LYS A 227 7.96 0.76 -29.46
CA LYS A 227 6.98 1.85 -29.29
C LYS A 227 7.47 2.93 -28.35
N GLN A 228 8.08 2.53 -27.24
CA GLN A 228 8.62 3.48 -26.28
C GLN A 228 9.81 4.27 -26.86
N GLU A 229 10.70 3.61 -27.61
CA GLU A 229 11.81 4.26 -28.30
C GLU A 229 11.33 5.27 -29.34
N GLU A 230 10.32 4.92 -30.14
CA GLU A 230 9.70 5.82 -31.11
C GLU A 230 9.09 7.05 -30.42
N LEU A 231 8.34 6.85 -29.33
CA LEU A 231 7.77 7.95 -28.55
C LEU A 231 8.87 8.87 -28.00
N VAL A 232 9.95 8.32 -27.46
CA VAL A 232 11.08 9.11 -26.96
C VAL A 232 11.73 9.91 -28.07
N GLN A 233 11.93 9.32 -29.26
CA GLN A 233 12.49 10.04 -30.42
C GLN A 233 11.59 11.19 -30.86
N GLN A 234 10.28 10.97 -30.94
CA GLN A 234 9.32 12.02 -31.29
C GLN A 234 9.32 13.17 -30.27
N VAL A 235 9.33 12.85 -28.97
CA VAL A 235 9.37 13.87 -27.90
C VAL A 235 10.69 14.65 -27.94
N ARG A 236 11.83 14.00 -28.17
CA ARG A 236 13.13 14.67 -28.31
C ARG A 236 13.19 15.60 -29.51
N LYS A 237 12.67 15.17 -30.66
CA LYS A 237 12.57 16.02 -31.86
C LYS A 237 11.70 17.24 -31.60
N ARG A 238 10.54 17.07 -30.95
CA ARG A 238 9.67 18.18 -30.58
C ARG A 238 10.35 19.16 -29.62
N LEU A 239 11.15 18.66 -28.68
CA LEU A 239 11.93 19.49 -27.77
C LEU A 239 13.01 20.28 -28.53
N GLU A 240 13.71 19.66 -29.47
CA GLU A 240 14.69 20.33 -30.34
C GLU A 240 14.05 21.46 -31.14
N GLU A 241 12.90 21.20 -31.77
CA GLU A 241 12.12 22.22 -32.50
C GLU A 241 11.71 23.39 -31.59
N ALA A 242 11.27 23.09 -30.36
CA ALA A 242 10.90 24.12 -29.39
C ALA A 242 12.10 24.97 -28.94
N LEU A 243 13.26 24.36 -28.70
CA LEU A 243 14.48 25.07 -28.34
C LEU A 243 15.02 25.93 -29.48
N MET A 244 14.96 25.44 -30.73
CA MET A 244 15.33 26.25 -31.90
C MET A 244 14.40 27.44 -32.09
N ALA A 245 13.09 27.26 -31.88
CA ALA A 245 12.11 28.34 -31.96
C ALA A 245 12.33 29.40 -30.86
N ASP A 246 12.65 28.97 -29.63
CA ASP A 246 12.98 29.87 -28.52
C ASP A 246 14.25 30.68 -28.81
N MET A 247 15.30 30.02 -29.30
CA MET A 247 16.53 30.69 -29.73
C MET A 247 16.27 31.71 -30.85
N LEU A 248 15.44 31.37 -31.84
CA LEU A 248 15.10 32.28 -32.93
C LEU A 248 14.27 33.49 -32.43
N ALA A 249 13.30 33.26 -31.54
CA ALA A 249 12.52 34.33 -30.93
C ALA A 249 13.40 35.30 -30.14
N HIS A 250 14.38 34.79 -29.38
CA HIS A 250 15.32 35.63 -28.66
C HIS A 250 16.19 36.48 -29.60
N VAL A 251 16.62 35.93 -30.74
CA VAL A 251 17.36 36.68 -31.76
C VAL A 251 16.48 37.76 -32.40
N GLU A 252 15.21 37.49 -32.66
CA GLU A 252 14.25 38.48 -33.21
C GLU A 252 13.98 39.63 -32.22
N GLU A 253 13.95 39.37 -30.91
CA GLU A 253 13.84 40.42 -29.88
C GLU A 253 15.08 41.31 -29.85
N LEU A 254 16.29 40.73 -29.85
CA LEU A 254 17.55 41.49 -29.89
C LEU A 254 17.68 42.34 -31.15
N ALA A 255 17.23 41.84 -32.30
CA ALA A 255 17.23 42.58 -33.56
C ALA A 255 16.25 43.77 -33.54
N ARG A 256 15.14 43.66 -32.80
CA ARG A 256 14.16 44.75 -32.66
C ARG A 256 14.64 45.86 -31.73
N ASP A 257 15.29 45.50 -30.63
CA ASP A 257 15.81 46.47 -29.65
C ASP A 257 17.05 47.21 -30.17
N GLY A 258 17.84 46.56 -31.05
CA GLY A 258 19.01 47.16 -31.69
C GLY A 258 18.70 48.25 -32.73
N GLU A 259 17.43 48.44 -33.10
CA GLU A 259 17.02 49.42 -34.13
C GLU A 259 16.45 50.72 -33.55
N ALA A 260 16.55 50.96 -32.23
CA ALA A 260 16.21 52.26 -31.66
C ALA A 260 17.19 53.32 -32.23
N PRO A 261 16.73 54.23 -33.12
CA PRO A 261 17.60 55.20 -33.75
C PRO A 261 18.17 56.09 -32.66
N LEU A 262 19.47 56.33 -32.76
CA LEU A 262 20.20 57.33 -32.00
C LEU A 262 19.60 58.73 -32.30
N ASP A 263 18.47 59.05 -31.66
CA ASP A 263 18.03 60.42 -31.42
C ASP A 263 18.89 61.01 -30.29
N LYS A 264 20.19 61.13 -30.55
CA LYS A 264 21.04 62.06 -29.81
C LYS A 264 21.84 62.83 -30.83
N ALA A 265 21.21 63.93 -31.23
CA ALA A 265 21.84 65.08 -31.83
C ALA A 265 23.20 65.31 -31.17
N CYS A 266 24.20 65.39 -32.03
CA CYS A 266 25.55 65.83 -31.73
C CYS A 266 25.50 67.12 -30.88
N ALA A 267 25.90 67.01 -29.63
CA ALA A 267 26.45 68.11 -28.84
C ALA A 267 27.68 67.48 -28.18
N GLU A 268 28.87 67.79 -28.72
CA GLU A 268 29.79 68.78 -28.11
C GLU A 268 30.23 68.28 -26.72
N ASP A 269 31.49 68.13 -26.37
CA ASP A 269 32.80 68.14 -27.00
C ASP A 269 33.69 67.51 -25.89
N ASP A 270 34.79 66.89 -26.31
CA ASP A 270 36.05 66.76 -25.58
C ASP A 270 36.05 66.82 -24.05
N ASP A 271 36.31 65.68 -23.41
CA ASP A 271 37.24 65.60 -22.26
C ASP A 271 37.65 64.12 -22.12
N GLU A 272 38.56 63.70 -23.03
CA GLU A 272 39.37 62.50 -22.85
C GLU A 272 40.44 62.83 -21.78
N GLU A 273 40.13 62.60 -20.51
CA GLU A 273 41.16 62.39 -19.48
C GLU A 273 41.30 60.89 -19.24
N ASP A 274 42.30 60.32 -19.92
CA ASP A 274 42.83 58.98 -19.70
C ASP A 274 43.32 58.84 -18.25
N GLU A 275 42.49 58.31 -17.35
CA GLU A 275 42.97 57.76 -16.08
C GLU A 275 43.29 56.28 -16.29
N GLU A 276 44.58 56.00 -16.49
CA GLU A 276 45.17 54.67 -16.47
C GLU A 276 45.01 54.04 -15.08
N GLU A 277 43.90 53.34 -14.83
CA GLU A 277 43.80 52.43 -13.68
C GLU A 277 44.55 51.14 -14.00
N GLU A 278 45.75 51.00 -13.42
CA GLU A 278 46.51 49.75 -13.37
C GLU A 278 45.66 48.67 -12.68
N GLU A 279 44.98 47.82 -13.46
CA GLU A 279 44.33 46.63 -12.92
C GLU A 279 45.40 45.60 -12.50
N GLU A 280 45.51 45.43 -11.19
CA GLU A 280 46.34 44.46 -10.49
C GLU A 280 45.90 43.02 -10.89
N GLU A 281 46.73 42.35 -11.69
CA GLU A 281 46.50 40.95 -12.11
C GLU A 281 46.33 40.04 -10.87
N PRO A 282 45.28 39.19 -10.83
CA PRO A 282 45.04 38.30 -9.70
C PRO A 282 46.09 37.20 -9.64
N ASP A 283 46.79 37.10 -8.50
CA ASP A 283 47.75 36.02 -8.24
C ASP A 283 47.11 34.63 -8.44
N PRO A 284 47.78 33.71 -9.15
CA PRO A 284 47.27 32.36 -9.39
C PRO A 284 47.22 31.56 -8.09
N ASP A 285 46.03 31.01 -7.83
CA ASP A 285 45.71 30.18 -6.67
C ASP A 285 46.68 28.98 -6.56
N PRO A 286 47.40 28.80 -5.44
CA PRO A 286 48.36 27.72 -5.29
C PRO A 286 47.65 26.37 -5.24
N GLU A 287 47.95 25.53 -6.24
CA GLU A 287 47.56 24.13 -6.31
C GLU A 287 47.84 23.43 -4.97
N MET A 288 46.77 23.09 -4.27
CA MET A 288 46.82 22.29 -3.06
C MET A 288 47.16 20.84 -3.45
N GLU A 289 48.46 20.54 -3.47
CA GLU A 289 48.98 19.18 -3.32
C GLU A 289 48.51 18.62 -1.96
N HIS A 290 47.70 17.58 -1.97
CA HIS A 290 47.70 16.61 -0.88
C HIS A 290 47.56 15.18 -1.42
N VAL A 291 48.68 14.48 -1.25
CA VAL A 291 48.91 13.03 -1.14
C VAL A 291 47.73 12.24 -0.59
#